data_AF-A0A836S2D6-F1
#
_entry.id   AF-A0A836S2D6-F1
#
_cell.length_a   1.000
_cell.length_b   1.000
_cell.length_c   1.000
_cell.angle_alpha   90.00
_cell.angle_beta   90.00
_cell.angle_gamma   90.00
#
_symmetry.space_group_name_H-M   'P 1'
#
loop_
_entity.id
_entity.type
_entity.pdbx_description
1 polymer ?
#
loop_
_entity_poly.entity_id
_entity_poly.type
_entity_poly.pdbx_seq_one_letter_code
_entity_poly.pdbx_strand_id
1 'polypeptide(L)'
;MLVVGLTGGIGSGKSTVAELFAEKNIPIVDADEISHALTQPDGKAYGKLKSWLGNQFFDHQGQLKRSKLRELVFSEPEALDKLEQLLHPLVEDAIKQRLEELSQQAHDYVIV
;
A
#
# COMPACT_ATOMS: atom_id res chain seq x y z
N MET A 1 8.29 -20.94 2.96
CA MET A 1 8.68 -19.53 3.17
C MET A 1 7.98 -19.00 4.41
N LEU A 2 8.73 -18.44 5.36
CA LEU A 2 8.21 -17.76 6.55
C LEU A 2 7.91 -16.28 6.21
N VAL A 3 6.73 -15.80 6.59
CA VAL A 3 6.32 -14.40 6.41
C VAL A 3 6.50 -13.64 7.72
N VAL A 4 7.27 -12.57 7.71
CA VAL A 4 7.57 -11.75 8.89
C VAL A 4 7.03 -10.34 8.68
N GLY A 5 6.07 -9.92 9.52
CA GLY A 5 5.51 -8.57 9.49
C GLY A 5 6.42 -7.55 10.19
N LEU A 6 6.88 -6.53 9.48
CA LEU A 6 7.67 -5.42 10.00
C LEU A 6 6.78 -4.21 10.27
N THR A 7 6.44 -4.01 11.54
CA THR A 7 5.61 -2.89 12.00
C THR A 7 6.36 -1.97 12.96
N GLY A 8 5.78 -0.81 13.26
CA GLY A 8 6.40 0.25 14.04
C GLY A 8 5.76 1.62 13.79
N GLY A 9 5.90 2.52 14.77
CA GLY A 9 5.33 3.86 14.70
C GLY A 9 5.99 4.77 13.66
N ILE A 10 5.49 6.01 13.56
CA ILE A 10 6.10 7.06 12.73
C ILE A 10 7.51 7.34 13.26
N GLY A 11 8.50 7.38 12.36
CA GLY A 11 9.90 7.67 12.73
C GLY A 11 10.65 6.53 13.41
N SER A 12 10.09 5.31 13.47
CA SER A 12 10.74 4.17 14.15
C SER A 12 11.85 3.49 13.34
N GLY A 13 12.17 3.97 12.14
CA GLY A 13 13.23 3.39 11.28
C GLY A 13 12.85 2.10 10.55
N LYS A 14 11.55 1.80 10.35
CA LYS A 14 11.10 0.59 9.61
C LYS A 14 11.76 0.47 8.24
N SER A 15 11.77 1.57 7.46
CA SER A 15 12.35 1.58 6.12
C SER A 15 13.83 1.20 6.16
N THR A 16 14.59 1.72 7.12
CA THR A 16 16.00 1.34 7.33
C THR A 16 16.14 -0.15 7.66
N VAL A 17 15.27 -0.70 8.52
CA VAL A 17 15.31 -2.14 8.82
C VAL A 17 14.95 -2.98 7.59
N ALA A 18 13.96 -2.58 6.80
CA ALA A 18 13.59 -3.24 5.55
C ALA A 18 14.74 -3.23 4.54
N GLU A 19 15.44 -2.11 4.39
CA GLU A 19 16.63 -1.98 3.55
C GLU A 19 17.75 -2.94 3.98
N LEU A 20 18.00 -3.07 5.29
CA LEU A 20 19.01 -4.00 5.82
C LEU A 20 18.67 -5.47 5.54
N PHE A 21 17.38 -5.83 5.47
CA PHE A 21 16.95 -7.15 5.01
C PHE A 21 17.14 -7.32 3.51
N ALA A 22 16.80 -6.29 2.72
CA ALA A 22 16.98 -6.30 1.27
C ALA A 22 18.46 -6.48 0.87
N GLU A 23 19.41 -5.84 1.58
CA GLU A 23 20.86 -6.02 1.40
C GLU A 23 21.32 -7.47 1.59
N LYS A 24 20.54 -8.28 2.32
CA LYS A 24 20.79 -9.72 2.53
C LYS A 24 20.09 -10.60 1.49
N ASN A 25 19.56 -10.02 0.42
CA ASN A 25 18.75 -10.68 -0.60
C ASN A 25 17.46 -11.30 -0.04
N ILE A 26 16.94 -10.76 1.07
CA ILE A 26 15.63 -11.16 1.59
C ILE A 26 14.58 -10.27 0.91
N PRO A 27 13.58 -10.87 0.25
CA PRO A 27 12.55 -10.10 -0.43
C PRO A 27 11.72 -9.27 0.56
N ILE A 28 11.37 -8.06 0.12
CA ILE A 28 10.51 -7.12 0.84
C ILE A 28 9.22 -6.94 0.04
N VAL A 29 8.08 -6.98 0.72
CA VAL A 29 6.75 -6.70 0.16
C VAL A 29 6.18 -5.49 0.88
N ASP A 30 6.43 -4.30 0.35
CA ASP A 30 6.03 -3.04 1.00
C ASP A 30 4.54 -2.73 0.75
N ALA A 31 3.76 -2.68 1.84
CA ALA A 31 2.33 -2.38 1.79
C ALA A 31 2.02 -0.93 1.35
N ASP A 32 2.88 0.04 1.68
CA ASP A 32 2.73 1.43 1.28
C ASP A 32 2.99 1.59 -0.24
N GLU A 33 3.98 0.87 -0.78
CA GLU A 33 4.22 0.83 -2.24
C GLU A 33 3.06 0.17 -2.99
N ILE A 34 2.53 -0.95 -2.47
CA ILE A 34 1.35 -1.62 -3.04
C ILE A 34 0.14 -0.68 -3.00
N SER A 35 -0.13 -0.05 -1.85
CA SER A 35 -1.21 0.92 -1.74
C SER A 35 -1.03 2.09 -2.70
N HIS A 36 0.21 2.54 -2.92
CA HIS A 36 0.49 3.58 -3.89
C HIS A 36 0.14 3.11 -5.31
N ALA A 37 0.64 1.96 -5.74
CA ALA A 37 0.38 1.39 -7.07
C ALA A 37 -1.11 1.16 -7.34
N LEU A 38 -1.86 0.69 -6.34
CA LEU A 38 -3.31 0.45 -6.48
C LEU A 38 -4.11 1.75 -6.67
N THR A 39 -3.59 2.88 -6.20
CA THR A 39 -4.26 4.20 -6.25
C THR A 39 -3.77 5.10 -7.38
N GLN A 40 -2.72 4.70 -8.10
CA GLN A 40 -2.26 5.34 -9.34
C GLN A 40 -3.28 5.17 -10.48
N PRO A 41 -3.19 5.98 -11.55
CA PRO A 41 -3.89 5.69 -12.81
C PRO A 41 -3.74 4.22 -13.21
N ASP A 42 -4.82 3.61 -13.69
CA ASP A 42 -4.92 2.18 -14.03
C ASP A 42 -4.82 1.18 -12.86
N GLY A 43 -4.58 1.66 -11.64
CA GLY A 43 -4.62 0.86 -10.42
C GLY A 43 -6.03 0.37 -10.09
N LYS A 44 -6.13 -0.82 -9.46
CA LYS A 44 -7.43 -1.45 -9.14
C LYS A 44 -8.35 -0.60 -8.25
N ALA A 45 -7.78 0.31 -7.45
CA ALA A 45 -8.55 1.22 -6.59
C ALA A 45 -8.92 2.53 -7.30
N TYR A 46 -8.25 2.89 -8.39
CA TYR A 46 -8.36 4.20 -9.04
C TYR A 46 -9.80 4.57 -9.42
N GLY A 47 -10.48 3.69 -10.16
CA GLY A 47 -11.84 3.94 -10.62
C GLY A 47 -12.83 4.10 -9.47
N LYS A 48 -12.70 3.27 -8.42
CA LYS A 48 -13.56 3.34 -7.22
C LYS A 48 -13.31 4.63 -6.44
N LEU A 49 -12.05 5.01 -6.25
CA LEU A 49 -11.68 6.27 -5.60
C LEU A 49 -12.18 7.48 -6.39
N LYS A 50 -12.04 7.47 -7.71
CA LYS A 50 -12.51 8.55 -8.58
C LYS A 50 -14.03 8.71 -8.53
N SER A 51 -14.76 7.60 -8.51
CA SER A 51 -16.22 7.61 -8.36
C SER A 51 -16.67 8.13 -7.00
N TRP A 52 -15.94 7.84 -5.91
CA TRP A 52 -16.30 8.28 -4.58
C TRP A 52 -15.89 9.73 -4.29
N LEU A 53 -14.64 10.10 -4.58
CA LEU A 53 -14.06 11.39 -4.23
C LEU A 53 -14.39 12.50 -5.24
N GLY A 54 -14.62 12.12 -6.50
CA GLY A 54 -14.80 13.03 -7.62
C GLY A 54 -13.49 13.63 -8.15
N ASN A 55 -13.57 14.26 -9.32
CA ASN A 55 -12.39 14.77 -10.07
C ASN A 55 -11.56 15.81 -9.29
N GLN A 56 -12.16 16.48 -8.31
CA GLN A 56 -11.48 17.47 -7.47
C GLN A 56 -10.35 16.92 -6.59
N PHE A 57 -10.30 15.59 -6.39
CA PHE A 57 -9.21 14.91 -5.68
C PHE A 57 -8.09 14.43 -6.61
N PHE A 58 -8.22 14.68 -7.91
CA PHE A 58 -7.23 14.31 -8.90
C PHE A 58 -6.63 15.57 -9.53
N ASP A 59 -5.39 15.48 -9.98
CA ASP A 59 -4.73 16.56 -10.72
C ASP A 59 -4.97 16.47 -12.22
N HIS A 60 -4.35 17.37 -12.98
CA HIS A 60 -4.50 17.43 -14.44
C HIS A 60 -3.90 16.21 -15.17
N GLN A 61 -3.00 15.47 -14.52
CA GLN A 61 -2.42 14.22 -15.03
C GLN A 61 -3.24 13.00 -14.59
N GLY A 62 -4.34 13.22 -13.86
CA GLY A 62 -5.19 12.17 -13.32
C GLY A 62 -4.62 11.52 -12.06
N GLN A 63 -3.59 12.09 -11.44
CA GLN A 63 -2.97 11.58 -10.22
C GLN A 63 -3.77 11.98 -8.98
N LEU A 64 -3.84 11.08 -8.00
CA LEU A 64 -4.53 11.33 -6.74
C LEU A 64 -3.76 12.35 -5.88
N LYS A 65 -4.43 13.44 -5.49
CA LYS A 65 -3.90 14.46 -4.58
C LYS A 65 -3.90 13.92 -3.14
N ARG A 66 -2.84 13.19 -2.78
CA ARG A 66 -2.70 12.53 -1.47
C ARG A 66 -2.81 13.49 -0.28
N SER A 67 -2.29 14.73 -0.41
CA SER A 67 -2.44 15.76 0.63
C SER A 67 -3.91 16.08 0.92
N LYS A 68 -4.70 16.28 -0.15
CA LYS A 68 -6.14 16.56 -0.04
C LYS A 68 -6.92 15.36 0.49
N LEU A 69 -6.59 14.14 0.05
CA LEU A 69 -7.20 12.93 0.62
C LEU A 69 -6.88 12.79 2.11
N ARG A 70 -5.62 13.06 2.49
CA ARG A 70 -5.17 13.05 3.88
C ARG A 70 -5.97 14.06 4.73
N GLU A 71 -6.14 15.28 4.26
CA GLU A 71 -6.96 16.30 4.92
C GLU A 71 -8.41 15.83 5.14
N LEU A 72 -9.02 15.19 4.13
CA LEU A 72 -10.36 14.63 4.24
C LEU A 72 -10.44 13.55 5.32
N VAL A 73 -9.59 12.52 5.26
CA VAL A 73 -9.65 11.40 6.22
C VAL A 73 -9.22 11.79 7.64
N PHE A 74 -8.45 12.86 7.81
CA PHE A 74 -8.17 13.43 9.13
C PHE A 74 -9.33 14.24 9.71
N SER A 75 -10.15 14.86 8.86
CA SER A 75 -11.29 15.67 9.31
C SER A 75 -12.58 14.86 9.45
N GLU A 76 -12.73 13.78 8.68
CA GLU A 76 -13.94 12.96 8.62
C GLU A 76 -13.62 11.48 8.89
N PRO A 77 -13.91 10.96 10.09
CA PRO A 77 -13.67 9.54 10.42
C PRO A 77 -14.39 8.56 9.48
N GLU A 78 -15.62 8.89 9.06
CA GLU A 78 -16.37 8.06 8.10
C GLU A 78 -15.67 7.96 6.74
N ALA A 79 -14.93 9.00 6.34
CA ALA A 79 -14.15 8.96 5.10
C ALA A 79 -12.92 8.06 5.25
N LEU A 80 -12.29 8.03 6.44
CA LEU A 80 -11.21 7.10 6.74
C LEU A 80 -11.71 5.65 6.67
N ASP A 81 -12.80 5.32 7.37
CA ASP A 81 -13.39 3.98 7.37
C ASP A 81 -13.71 3.50 5.96
N LYS A 82 -14.30 4.39 5.14
CA LYS A 82 -14.64 4.09 3.75
C LYS A 82 -13.40 3.88 2.88
N LEU A 83 -12.35 4.66 3.10
CA LEU A 83 -11.07 4.50 2.39
C LEU A 83 -10.44 3.14 2.75
N GLU A 84 -10.39 2.80 4.03
CA GLU A 84 -9.82 1.54 4.53
C GLU A 84 -10.60 0.33 4.01
N GLN A 85 -11.94 0.35 4.07
CA GLN A 85 -12.79 -0.72 3.53
C GLN A 85 -12.61 -0.93 2.02
N LEU A 86 -12.31 0.15 1.28
CA LEU A 86 -12.02 0.08 -0.15
C LEU A 86 -10.62 -0.49 -0.41
N LEU A 87 -9.62 -0.04 0.33
CA LEU A 87 -8.21 -0.36 0.07
C LEU A 87 -7.74 -1.67 0.69
N HIS A 88 -8.10 -1.98 1.93
CA HIS A 88 -7.58 -3.14 2.66
C HIS A 88 -7.74 -4.46 1.89
N PRO A 89 -8.92 -4.81 1.33
CA PRO A 89 -9.05 -6.04 0.56
C PRO A 89 -8.15 -6.07 -0.68
N LEU A 90 -7.97 -4.92 -1.35
CA LEU A 90 -7.14 -4.83 -2.56
C LEU A 90 -5.65 -4.96 -2.23
N VAL A 91 -5.22 -4.37 -1.12
CA VAL A 91 -3.84 -4.47 -0.62
C VAL A 91 -3.55 -5.90 -0.16
N GLU A 92 -4.45 -6.51 0.61
CA GLU A 92 -4.33 -7.90 1.05
C GLU A 92 -4.20 -8.87 -0.14
N ASP A 93 -5.04 -8.73 -1.16
CA ASP A 93 -4.98 -9.57 -2.36
C ASP A 93 -3.66 -9.38 -3.12
N ALA A 94 -3.17 -8.15 -3.24
CA ALA A 94 -1.89 -7.86 -3.89
C ALA A 94 -0.70 -8.41 -3.10
N ILE A 95 -0.71 -8.31 -1.77
CA ILE A 95 0.30 -8.92 -0.90
C ILE A 95 0.28 -10.44 -1.07
N LYS A 96 -0.89 -11.09 -1.01
CA LYS A 96 -1.02 -12.55 -1.22
C LYS A 96 -0.45 -12.98 -2.56
N GLN A 97 -0.80 -12.28 -3.65
CA GLN A 97 -0.26 -12.56 -4.98
C GLN A 97 1.27 -12.46 -4.99
N ARG A 98 1.85 -11.43 -4.35
CA ARG A 98 3.30 -11.26 -4.30
C ARG A 98 3.99 -12.35 -3.49
N LEU A 99 3.38 -12.77 -2.38
CA LEU A 99 3.87 -13.88 -1.56
C LEU A 99 3.83 -15.21 -2.32
N GLU A 100 2.78 -15.45 -3.12
CA GLU A 100 2.68 -16.63 -3.98
C GLU A 100 3.80 -16.66 -5.03
N GLU A 101 4.04 -15.54 -5.72
CA GLU A 101 5.14 -15.39 -6.70
C GLU A 101 6.50 -15.66 -6.05
N LEU A 102 6.73 -15.11 -4.86
CA LEU A 102 7.98 -15.29 -4.11
C LEU A 102 8.14 -16.71 -3.57
N SER A 103 7.04 -17.40 -3.23
CA SER A 103 7.10 -18.79 -2.74
C SER A 103 7.58 -19.79 -3.80
N GLN A 104 7.44 -19.44 -5.08
CA GLN A 104 7.95 -20.23 -6.21
C GLN A 104 9.45 -20.03 -6.44
N GLN A 105 10.00 -18.95 -5.90
CA GLN A 105 11.43 -18.65 -5.88
C GLN A 105 11.96 -19.14 -4.53
N ALA A 106 13.09 -19.84 -4.47
CA ALA A 106 13.53 -20.56 -3.27
C ALA A 106 13.98 -19.64 -2.10
N HIS A 107 13.08 -18.81 -1.57
CA HIS A 107 13.26 -17.93 -0.44
C HIS A 107 12.76 -18.58 0.86
N ASP A 108 13.59 -18.59 1.87
CA ASP A 108 13.23 -19.10 3.20
C ASP A 108 12.36 -18.09 3.98
N TYR A 109 12.59 -16.79 3.76
CA TYR A 109 11.95 -15.69 4.48
C TYR A 109 11.50 -14.58 3.52
N VAL A 110 10.44 -13.88 3.89
CA VAL A 110 10.01 -12.62 3.26
C VAL A 110 9.56 -11.65 4.34
N ILE A 111 9.91 -10.38 4.17
CA ILE A 111 9.46 -9.29 5.04
C ILE A 111 8.27 -8.60 4.38
N VAL A 112 7.21 -8.39 5.16
CA VAL A 112 6.03 -7.60 4.78
C VAL A 112 5.95 -6.37 5.68
#